data_AF-A0A370S0F4-F1
#
_entry.id   AF-A0A370S0F4-F1
#
_cell.length_a   1.000
_cell.length_b   1.000
_cell.length_c   1.000
_cell.angle_alpha   90.00
_cell.angle_beta   90.00
_cell.angle_gamma   90.00
#
_symmetry.space_group_name_H-M   'P 1'
#
loop_
_entity.id
_entity.type
_entity.pdbx_description
1 polymer ?
#
loop_
_entity_poly.entity_id
_entity_poly.type
_entity_poly.pdbx_seq_one_letter_code
_entity_poly.pdbx_strand_id
1 'polypeptide(L)' 'MQKKTKLSCAIASLLLISGCQSSSTQQTLPKAVTCQPPPAPAAWIMQPYEPDLTRRMLNELSPLPMKATVD' A
#
# COMPACT_ATOMS: atom_id res chain seq x y z
N MET A 1 47.40 27.27 -30.43
CA MET A 1 46.13 26.53 -30.27
C MET A 1 46.18 25.35 -29.30
N GLN A 2 47.32 24.67 -29.08
CA GLN A 2 47.42 23.48 -28.22
C GLN A 2 46.87 23.59 -26.79
N LYS A 3 47.00 24.75 -26.12
CA LYS A 3 46.59 24.90 -24.71
C LYS A 3 45.09 24.71 -24.52
N LYS A 4 44.27 25.18 -25.48
CA LYS A 4 42.81 25.07 -25.45
C LYS A 4 42.35 23.62 -25.67
N THR A 5 43.01 22.90 -26.58
CA THR A 5 42.76 21.49 -26.86
C THR A 5 43.09 20.60 -25.66
N LYS A 6 44.21 20.88 -24.98
CA LYS A 6 44.61 20.16 -23.76
C LYS A 6 43.62 20.37 -22.62
N LEU A 7 43.10 21.58 -22.46
CA LEU A 7 42.10 21.89 -21.43
C LEU A 7 40.77 21.19 -21.70
N SER A 8 40.28 21.22 -22.94
CA SER A 8 39.07 20.50 -23.34
C SER A 8 39.19 18.99 -23.11
N CYS A 9 40.35 18.40 -23.44
CA CYS A 9 40.64 16.99 -23.22
C CYS A 9 40.66 16.63 -21.72
N ALA A 10 41.26 17.48 -20.88
CA ALA A 10 41.28 17.28 -19.43
C ALA A 10 39.87 17.31 -18.82
N ILE A 11 39.03 18.27 -19.24
CA ILE A 11 37.64 18.39 -18.77
C ILE A 11 36.80 17.20 -19.23
N ALA A 12 36.92 16.78 -20.49
CA ALA A 12 36.22 15.61 -21.02
C ALA A 12 36.63 14.32 -20.28
N SER A 13 37.93 14.18 -19.97
CA SER A 13 38.44 13.02 -19.21
C SER A 13 37.90 13.01 -17.78
N LEU A 14 37.85 14.16 -17.12
CA LEU A 14 37.30 14.28 -15.76
C LEU A 14 35.81 13.90 -15.72
N LEU A 15 35.04 14.38 -16.71
CA LEU A 15 33.61 14.08 -16.83
C LEU A 15 33.32 12.61 -17.13
N LEU A 16 34.16 11.97 -17.97
CA LEU A 16 34.07 10.54 -18.26
C LEU A 16 34.33 9.70 -17.00
N ILE A 17 35.28 10.10 -16.16
CA ILE A 17 35.59 9.40 -14.90
C ILE A 17 34.48 9.66 -13.86
N SER A 18 33.96 10.89 -13.76
CA SER A 18 32.93 11.23 -12.76
C SER A 18 31.52 10.75 -13.14
N GLY A 19 31.24 10.50 -14.42
CA GLY A 19 29.91 10.20 -14.94
C GLY A 19 29.48 8.72 -14.85
N CYS A 20 30.34 7.79 -14.44
CA CYS A 20 30.07 6.36 -14.57
C CYS A 20 29.39 5.70 -13.34
N GLN A 21 28.82 6.48 -12.43
CA GLN A 21 27.93 5.96 -11.37
C GLN A 21 26.45 5.94 -11.78
N SER A 22 26.11 6.28 -13.02
CA SER A 22 24.79 5.99 -13.61
C SER A 22 24.68 4.56 -14.13
N SER A 23 25.58 3.67 -13.72
CA SER A 23 25.37 2.24 -13.79
C SER A 23 24.19 1.93 -12.89
N SER A 24 23.01 1.92 -13.53
CA SER A 24 21.83 1.17 -13.15
C SER A 24 21.78 0.98 -11.65
N THR A 25 21.00 1.82 -10.98
CA THR A 25 20.17 1.29 -9.91
C THR A 25 19.50 0.07 -10.54
N GLN A 26 20.15 -1.10 -10.47
CA GLN A 26 19.49 -2.37 -10.34
C GLN A 26 18.64 -2.08 -9.13
N GLN A 27 17.44 -1.56 -9.43
CA GLN A 27 16.29 -1.63 -8.58
C GLN A 27 16.39 -3.06 -8.12
N THR A 28 16.92 -3.20 -6.91
CA THR A 28 17.16 -4.47 -6.28
C THR A 28 15.73 -4.88 -6.05
N LEU A 29 15.13 -5.45 -7.10
CA LEU A 29 13.80 -6.00 -7.06
C LEU A 29 13.94 -6.93 -5.89
N PRO A 30 13.31 -6.63 -4.74
CA PRO A 30 13.51 -7.43 -3.56
C PRO A 30 13.23 -8.84 -4.02
N LYS A 31 14.31 -9.66 -4.05
CA LYS A 31 14.35 -11.00 -4.63
C LYS A 31 13.02 -11.61 -4.30
N ALA A 32 12.15 -11.80 -5.30
CA ALA A 32 10.72 -12.01 -5.09
C ALA A 32 10.57 -12.95 -3.90
N VAL A 33 10.23 -12.37 -2.74
CA VAL A 33 10.11 -13.16 -1.53
C VAL A 33 8.94 -14.04 -1.88
N THR A 34 9.22 -15.33 -2.06
CA THR A 34 8.18 -16.34 -2.18
C THR A 34 7.52 -16.38 -0.82
N CYS A 35 6.64 -15.41 -0.57
CA CYS A 35 5.82 -15.34 0.61
C CYS A 35 5.00 -16.61 0.62
N GLN A 36 5.05 -17.34 1.72
CA GLN A 36 4.12 -18.44 1.91
C GLN A 36 2.70 -17.85 1.84
N PRO A 37 1.74 -18.58 1.25
CA PRO A 37 0.35 -18.16 1.27
C PRO A 37 -0.06 -17.84 2.71
N PRO A 38 -0.84 -16.77 2.94
CA PRO A 38 -1.37 -16.52 4.27
C PRO A 38 -2.13 -17.75 4.75
N PRO A 39 -2.10 -18.08 6.04
CA PRO A 39 -2.87 -19.19 6.57
C PRO A 39 -4.34 -19.01 6.20
N ALA A 40 -5.06 -20.12 6.02
CA ALA A 40 -6.49 -20.07 5.77
C ALA A 40 -7.13 -19.15 6.84
N PRO A 41 -7.99 -18.20 6.44
CA PRO A 41 -8.64 -17.36 7.42
C PRO A 41 -9.29 -18.27 8.45
N ALA A 42 -9.11 -17.96 9.73
CA ALA A 42 -9.96 -18.56 10.76
C ALA A 42 -11.38 -18.47 10.24
N ALA A 43 -12.13 -19.58 10.29
CA ALA A 43 -13.50 -19.62 9.82
C ALA A 43 -14.22 -18.45 10.48
N TRP A 44 -14.30 -17.35 9.75
CA TRP A 44 -15.08 -16.18 10.07
C TRP A 44 -16.41 -16.78 10.44
N ILE A 45 -16.87 -16.45 11.65
CA ILE A 45 -18.14 -16.92 12.17
C ILE A 45 -19.16 -16.44 11.14
N MET A 46 -19.45 -17.28 10.15
CA MET A 46 -20.63 -17.17 9.32
C MET A 46 -21.71 -17.62 10.27
N GLN A 47 -22.11 -16.68 11.12
CA GLN A 47 -23.29 -16.83 11.93
C GLN A 47 -24.40 -17.27 10.96
N PRO A 48 -25.11 -18.37 11.26
CA PRO A 48 -26.13 -18.89 10.37
C PRO A 48 -27.03 -17.75 9.92
N TYR A 49 -27.35 -17.72 8.62
CA TYR A 49 -28.24 -16.70 8.08
C TYR A 49 -29.60 -16.82 8.78
N GLU A 50 -29.94 -15.82 9.59
CA GLU A 50 -31.21 -15.72 10.28
C GLU A 50 -32.11 -14.71 9.54
N PRO A 51 -33.09 -15.15 8.73
CA PRO A 51 -33.93 -14.26 7.93
C PRO A 51 -34.75 -13.27 8.78
N ASP A 52 -35.06 -13.63 10.03
CA ASP A 52 -35.86 -12.82 10.95
C ASP A 52 -35.01 -11.92 11.88
N LEU A 53 -33.68 -11.99 11.80
CA LEU A 53 -32.79 -11.26 12.71
C LEU A 53 -33.02 -9.75 12.61
N THR A 54 -33.04 -9.20 11.39
CA THR A 54 -33.28 -7.77 11.15
C THR A 54 -34.61 -7.32 11.74
N ARG A 55 -35.66 -8.12 11.59
CA ARG A 55 -37.00 -7.80 12.09
C ARG A 55 -37.04 -7.84 13.62
N ARG A 56 -36.38 -8.83 14.23
CA ARG A 56 -36.25 -8.94 15.69
C ARG A 56 -35.45 -7.76 16.25
N MET A 57 -34.28 -7.47 15.69
CA MET A 57 -33.46 -6.34 16.13
C MET A 57 -34.21 -5.02 15.98
N LEU A 58 -34.97 -4.83 14.91
CA LEU A 58 -35.78 -3.63 14.74
C LEU A 58 -36.86 -3.50 15.83
N ASN A 59 -37.51 -4.59 16.22
CA ASN A 59 -38.51 -4.57 17.30
C ASN A 59 -37.89 -4.28 18.67
N GLU A 60 -36.71 -4.85 18.96
CA GLU A 60 -35.99 -4.63 20.22
C GLU A 60 -35.38 -3.23 20.31
N LEU A 61 -34.85 -2.72 19.19
CA LEU A 61 -34.18 -1.41 19.12
C LEU A 61 -35.16 -0.26 18.85
N SER A 62 -36.37 -0.56 18.38
CA SER A 62 -37.40 0.45 18.23
C SER A 62 -37.74 0.99 19.62
N PRO A 63 -37.74 2.32 19.81
CA PRO A 63 -38.25 2.89 21.04
C PRO A 63 -39.70 2.40 21.20
N LEU A 64 -39.95 1.66 22.29
CA LEU A 64 -41.31 1.43 22.74
C LEU A 64 -42.01 2.79 22.79
N PRO A 65 -43.28 2.91 22.36
CA PRO A 65 -44.03 4.13 22.52
C PRO A 65 -44.16 4.41 24.02
N MET A 66 -43.17 5.12 24.58
CA MET A 66 -43.34 5.81 25.85
C MET A 66 -44.47 6.78 25.58
N LYS A 67 -45.57 6.65 26.33
CA LYS A 67 -46.67 7.61 26.31
C LYS A 67 -46.03 8.99 26.36
N ALA A 68 -46.20 9.77 25.30
CA ALA A 68 -45.84 11.18 25.34
C ALA A 68 -46.65 11.79 26.49
N THR A 69 -45.97 12.27 27.53
CA THR A 69 -46.60 13.10 28.54
C THR A 69 -47.15 14.31 27.82
N VAL A 70 -48.48 14.44 27.82
CA VAL A 70 -49.19 15.65 27.38
C VAL A 70 -48.70 16.82 28.23
N ASP A 71 -48.20 17.87 27.58
CA ASP A 71 -47.98 19.21 28.16
C ASP A 71 -49.32 19.87 28.52
#